data_AF-A0A957X9P5-F1
#
_entry.id   AF-A0A957X9P5-F1
#
_cell.length_a   1.000
_cell.length_b   1.000
_cell.length_c   1.000
_cell.angle_alpha   90.00
_cell.angle_beta   90.00
_cell.angle_gamma   90.00
#
_symmetry.space_group_name_H-M   'P 1'
#
loop_
_entity.id
_entity.type
_entity.pdbx_description
1 polymer ?
#
loop_
_entity_poly.entity_id
_entity_poly.type
_entity_poly.pdbx_seq_one_letter_code
_entity_poly.pdbx_strand_id
1 'polypeptide(L)'
;MSYNAGNYMEQGGDKLVIGGELQIASGGMITNAGTQASAIDDIALTYTSNDPSITPNGAVTIADGGTPTVDELLEYCEELQANQNAILAVLRGAGLIPSS
;
A
#
# COMPACT_ATOMS: atom_id res chain seq x y z
N MET A 1 4.20 11.36 -41.70
CA MET A 1 4.16 10.81 -40.32
C MET A 1 4.21 9.30 -40.42
N SER A 2 5.19 8.66 -39.79
CA SER A 2 5.24 7.19 -39.70
C SER A 2 4.34 6.77 -38.55
N TYR A 3 3.38 5.89 -38.81
CA TYR A 3 2.54 5.30 -37.78
C TYR A 3 3.31 4.17 -37.11
N ASN A 4 3.56 4.27 -35.81
CA ASN A 4 4.13 3.16 -35.05
C ASN A 4 3.00 2.20 -34.70
N ALA A 5 2.88 1.09 -35.44
CA ALA A 5 1.80 0.11 -35.24
C ALA A 5 1.75 -0.49 -33.82
N GLY A 6 2.85 -0.43 -33.06
CA GLY A 6 2.88 -0.87 -31.67
C GLY A 6 2.24 0.12 -30.69
N ASN A 7 2.14 1.40 -31.04
CA ASN A 7 1.62 2.44 -30.15
C ASN A 7 0.43 3.14 -30.81
N TYR A 8 -0.77 2.89 -30.31
CA TYR A 8 -1.99 3.41 -30.93
C TYR A 8 -3.07 3.74 -29.93
N MET A 9 -3.92 4.69 -30.32
CA MET A 9 -5.15 5.04 -29.62
C MET A 9 -6.27 4.11 -30.10
N GLU A 10 -6.93 3.39 -29.21
CA GLU A 10 -8.13 2.64 -29.57
C GLU A 10 -9.25 3.58 -30.07
N GLN A 11 -10.10 3.08 -30.97
CA GLN A 11 -11.21 3.85 -31.51
C GLN A 11 -12.13 4.28 -30.37
N GLY A 12 -12.33 5.60 -30.20
CA GLY A 12 -13.05 6.19 -29.07
C GLY A 12 -12.18 7.07 -28.18
N GLY A 13 -10.86 6.90 -28.20
CA GLY A 13 -9.93 7.80 -27.51
C GLY A 13 -9.67 7.47 -26.03
N ASP A 14 -10.35 6.47 -25.49
CA ASP A 14 -10.29 6.15 -24.05
C ASP A 14 -9.04 5.37 -23.63
N LYS A 15 -8.43 4.60 -24.56
CA LYS A 15 -7.34 3.66 -24.24
C LYS A 15 -6.15 3.79 -25.17
N LEU A 16 -5.02 4.23 -24.61
CA LEU A 16 -3.73 4.26 -25.30
C LEU A 16 -3.01 2.94 -25.10
N VAL A 17 -2.68 2.26 -26.19
CA VAL A 17 -1.89 1.03 -26.19
C VAL A 17 -0.43 1.39 -26.48
N ILE A 18 0.48 0.90 -25.63
CA ILE A 18 1.93 1.01 -25.80
C ILE A 18 2.48 -0.42 -25.94
N GLY A 19 3.01 -0.76 -27.09
CA GLY A 19 3.53 -2.10 -27.40
C GLY A 19 4.95 -2.36 -26.89
N GLY A 20 5.51 -1.43 -26.12
CA GLY A 20 6.85 -1.49 -25.54
C GLY A 20 6.89 -0.90 -24.13
N GLU A 21 8.06 -0.46 -23.69
CA GLU A 21 8.24 0.15 -22.38
C GLU A 21 7.63 1.57 -22.32
N LEU A 22 6.81 1.83 -21.29
CA LEU A 22 6.41 3.18 -20.92
C LEU A 22 7.37 3.72 -19.87
N GLN A 23 8.35 4.51 -20.29
CA GLN A 23 9.26 5.20 -19.38
C GLN A 23 8.65 6.53 -18.90
N ILE A 24 8.52 6.69 -17.59
CA ILE A 24 8.20 7.98 -16.96
C ILE A 24 9.51 8.65 -16.54
N ALA A 25 9.82 9.81 -17.11
CA ALA A 25 11.04 10.55 -16.80
C ALA A 25 11.03 11.11 -15.35
N SER A 26 12.20 11.51 -14.85
CA SER A 26 12.34 12.15 -13.53
C SER A 26 11.35 13.33 -13.39
N GLY A 27 10.54 13.30 -12.32
CA GLY A 27 9.52 14.32 -12.05
C GLY A 27 8.18 14.10 -12.77
N GLY A 28 8.07 13.10 -13.64
CA GLY A 28 6.79 12.68 -14.23
C GLY A 28 5.88 12.01 -13.19
N MET A 29 4.57 12.24 -13.31
CA MET A 29 3.56 11.70 -12.41
C MET A 29 2.51 10.89 -13.17
N ILE A 30 2.12 9.75 -12.63
CA ILE A 30 0.91 9.02 -13.05
C ILE A 30 -0.17 9.38 -12.04
N THR A 31 -1.16 10.17 -12.45
CA THR A 31 -2.30 10.52 -11.61
C THR A 31 -3.45 9.57 -11.91
N ASN A 32 -3.89 8.81 -10.91
CA ASN A 32 -5.15 8.08 -10.99
C ASN A 32 -6.25 8.90 -10.29
N ALA A 33 -7.38 9.12 -10.95
CA ALA A 33 -8.57 9.70 -10.32
C ALA A 33 -9.27 8.61 -9.50
N GLY A 34 -8.63 8.19 -8.41
CA GLY A 34 -9.15 7.21 -7.47
C GLY A 34 -8.99 7.72 -6.04
N THR A 35 -9.85 7.27 -5.14
CA THR A 35 -9.69 7.51 -3.70
C THR A 35 -8.34 6.94 -3.26
N GLN A 36 -7.64 7.61 -2.34
CA GLN A 36 -6.54 6.98 -1.60
C GLN A 36 -7.01 5.60 -1.14
N ALA A 37 -6.16 4.58 -1.23
CA ALA A 37 -6.56 3.26 -0.81
C ALA A 37 -7.02 3.32 0.65
N SER A 38 -8.30 3.05 0.88
CA SER A 38 -8.94 2.96 2.21
C SER A 38 -8.38 1.80 3.05
N ALA A 39 -7.31 1.15 2.59
CA ALA A 39 -6.77 -0.09 3.12
C ALA A 39 -5.50 0.12 3.96
N ILE A 40 -5.13 1.37 4.24
CA ILE A 40 -4.01 1.71 5.13
C ILE A 40 -4.62 2.40 6.34
N ASP A 41 -5.14 1.61 7.27
CA ASP A 41 -5.63 2.13 8.53
C ASP A 41 -4.45 2.60 9.38
N ASP A 42 -4.63 3.69 10.12
CA ASP A 42 -3.67 4.13 11.12
C ASP A 42 -3.60 3.07 12.23
N ILE A 43 -2.38 2.70 12.65
CA ILE A 43 -2.19 1.85 13.83
C ILE A 43 -2.41 2.72 15.07
N ALA A 44 -3.46 2.45 15.84
CA ALA A 44 -3.75 3.19 17.06
C ALA A 44 -2.90 2.67 18.24
N LEU A 45 -2.30 3.58 19.05
CA LEU A 45 -1.66 3.22 20.31
C LEU A 45 -2.55 3.62 21.50
N THR A 46 -2.92 2.65 22.34
CA THR A 46 -3.69 2.90 23.56
C THR A 46 -2.94 2.40 24.78
N TYR A 47 -2.89 3.21 25.85
CA TYR A 47 -2.32 2.80 27.13
C TYR A 47 -3.44 2.29 28.05
N THR A 48 -3.44 0.99 28.38
CA THR A 48 -4.39 0.38 29.31
C THR A 48 -3.81 -0.91 29.90
N SER A 49 -4.31 -1.33 31.05
CA SER A 49 -3.86 -2.54 31.74
C SER A 49 -4.05 -3.81 30.90
N ASN A 50 -2.94 -4.34 30.35
CA ASN A 50 -2.72 -5.71 29.84
C ASN A 50 -3.78 -6.26 28.88
N ASP A 51 -3.50 -6.21 27.57
CA ASP A 51 -4.13 -7.10 26.58
C ASP A 51 -3.05 -7.84 25.78
N PRO A 52 -2.62 -9.05 26.20
CA PRO A 52 -1.53 -9.79 25.55
C PRO A 52 -1.99 -10.61 24.32
N SER A 53 -3.06 -10.23 23.63
CA SER A 53 -3.52 -10.93 22.42
C SER A 53 -2.64 -10.55 21.21
N ILE A 54 -1.64 -11.38 20.91
CA ILE A 54 -0.73 -11.20 19.77
C ILE A 54 -1.42 -11.58 18.45
N THR A 55 -2.21 -10.64 17.91
CA THR A 55 -2.86 -10.76 16.61
C THR A 55 -3.07 -9.39 15.99
N PRO A 56 -2.84 -9.19 14.67
CA PRO A 56 -3.18 -7.96 13.99
C PRO A 56 -4.68 -7.63 14.12
N ASN A 57 -4.97 -6.49 14.72
CA ASN A 57 -6.29 -5.95 15.01
C ASN A 57 -6.39 -4.43 14.74
N GLY A 58 -5.32 -3.78 14.28
CA GLY A 58 -5.27 -2.35 13.98
C GLY A 58 -4.98 -1.47 15.21
N ALA A 59 -4.62 -2.06 16.34
CA ALA A 59 -4.28 -1.35 17.56
C ALA A 59 -3.12 -2.04 18.30
N VAL A 60 -2.38 -1.25 19.08
CA VAL A 60 -1.41 -1.75 20.05
C VAL A 60 -1.80 -1.27 21.42
N THR A 61 -1.93 -2.21 22.35
CA THR A 61 -2.23 -1.93 23.75
C THR A 61 -0.95 -2.01 24.57
N ILE A 62 -0.62 -0.95 25.32
CA ILE A 62 0.55 -0.94 26.20
C ILE A 62 0.12 -0.73 27.65
N ALA A 63 0.46 -1.67 28.53
CA ALA A 63 0.17 -1.64 29.95
C ALA A 63 0.88 -0.52 30.71
N ASP A 64 2.15 -0.27 30.38
CA ASP A 64 2.94 0.84 30.89
C ASP A 64 3.83 1.41 29.76
N GLY A 65 3.52 2.62 29.30
CA GLY A 65 4.24 3.29 28.21
C GLY A 65 5.72 3.53 28.50
N GLY A 66 6.17 3.41 29.76
CA GLY A 66 7.58 3.50 30.14
C GLY A 66 8.34 2.17 30.11
N THR A 67 7.63 1.03 30.16
CA THR A 67 8.22 -0.31 30.20
C THR A 67 7.40 -1.31 29.37
N PRO A 68 7.41 -1.19 28.04
CA PRO A 68 6.72 -2.15 27.18
C PRO A 68 7.32 -3.54 27.33
N THR A 69 6.45 -4.55 27.36
CA THR A 69 6.80 -5.97 27.38
C THR A 69 7.21 -6.46 25.99
N VAL A 70 7.88 -7.61 25.93
CA VAL A 70 8.26 -8.23 24.65
C VAL A 70 7.02 -8.60 23.81
N ASP A 71 5.94 -9.00 24.47
CA ASP A 71 4.69 -9.37 23.83
C ASP A 71 4.03 -8.15 23.15
N GLU A 72 3.95 -7.01 23.84
CA GLU A 72 3.40 -5.76 23.25
C GLU A 72 4.26 -5.23 22.10
N LEU A 73 5.59 -5.37 22.19
CA LEU A 73 6.49 -5.03 21.08
C LEU A 73 6.32 -5.98 19.89
N LEU A 74 6.00 -7.25 20.15
CA LEU A 74 5.71 -8.24 19.12
C LEU A 74 4.39 -7.92 18.42
N GLU A 75 3.33 -7.57 19.15
CA GLU A 75 2.05 -7.13 18.58
C GLU A 75 2.26 -5.94 17.64
N TYR A 76 2.99 -4.90 18.07
CA TYR A 76 3.32 -3.77 17.21
C TYR A 76 4.04 -4.17 15.91
N CYS A 77 4.96 -5.13 15.99
CA CYS A 77 5.65 -5.63 14.80
C CYS A 77 4.69 -6.38 13.85
N GLU A 78 3.73 -7.13 14.38
CA GLU A 78 2.71 -7.82 13.59
C GLU A 78 1.75 -6.84 12.92
N GLU A 79 1.35 -5.76 13.61
CA GLU A 79 0.55 -4.67 13.04
C GLU A 79 1.26 -3.97 11.88
N LEU A 80 2.55 -3.64 12.06
CA LEU A 80 3.36 -3.04 11.01
C LEU A 80 3.48 -3.96 9.79
N GLN A 81 3.65 -5.26 10.00
CA GLN A 81 3.72 -6.23 8.92
C GLN A 81 2.38 -6.34 8.17
N ALA A 82 1.26 -6.36 8.89
CA ALA A 82 -0.07 -6.38 8.29
C ALA A 82 -0.33 -5.14 7.43
N ASN A 83 0.01 -3.96 7.95
CA ASN A 83 -0.11 -2.69 7.23
C ASN A 83 0.77 -2.67 5.95
N GLN A 84 2.03 -3.11 6.05
CA GLN A 84 2.92 -3.24 4.89
C GLN A 84 2.37 -4.20 3.82
N ASN A 85 1.80 -5.33 4.24
CA ASN A 85 1.18 -6.27 3.32
C ASN A 85 -0.05 -5.67 2.62
N ALA A 86 -0.84 -4.87 3.33
CA ALA A 86 -1.97 -4.14 2.74
C ALA A 86 -1.51 -3.10 1.70
N ILE A 87 -0.45 -2.34 2.00
CA ILE A 87 0.17 -1.40 1.04
C ILE A 87 0.64 -2.14 -0.21
N LEU A 88 1.36 -3.26 -0.04
CA LEU A 88 1.84 -4.05 -1.18
C LEU A 88 0.68 -4.59 -2.02
N ALA A 89 -0.42 -5.04 -1.39
CA ALA A 89 -1.61 -5.50 -2.09
C ALA A 89 -2.25 -4.38 -2.92
N VAL A 90 -2.36 -3.17 -2.35
CA VAL A 90 -2.86 -1.98 -3.05
C VAL A 90 -1.98 -1.61 -4.25
N LEU A 91 -0.67 -1.52 -4.04
CA LEU A 91 0.27 -1.15 -5.11
C LEU A 91 0.27 -2.17 -6.26
N ARG A 92 0.13 -3.47 -5.93
CA ARG A 92 -0.04 -4.55 -6.92
C ARG A 92 -1.37 -4.44 -7.66
N GLY A 93 -2.47 -4.23 -6.93
CA GLY A 93 -3.81 -4.06 -7.51
C GLY A 93 -3.91 -2.83 -8.44
N ALA A 94 -3.14 -1.78 -8.14
CA ALA A 94 -3.00 -0.59 -8.98
C ALA A 94 -2.01 -0.76 -10.14
N GLY A 95 -1.29 -1.89 -10.24
CA GLY A 95 -0.28 -2.13 -11.27
C GLY A 95 0.98 -1.28 -11.15
N LEU A 96 1.23 -0.67 -9.99
CA LEU A 96 2.39 0.21 -9.75
C LEU A 96 3.66 -0.57 -9.41
N ILE A 97 3.52 -1.80 -8.92
CA ILE A 97 4.61 -2.74 -8.66
C ILE A 97 4.27 -4.14 -9.21
N PRO A 98 5.26 -5.01 -9.47
CA PRO A 98 5.01 -6.36 -9.94
C PRO A 98 4.07 -7.15 -9.01
N SER A 99 3.11 -7.86 -9.59
CA SER A 99 2.44 -8.97 -8.91
C SER A 99 3.50 -10.01 -8.56
N SER A 100 3.57 -10.39 -7.28
CA SER A 100 4.53 -11.33 -6.68
C SER A 100 4.90 -12.51 -7.56
#